data_AF-A0A074MHC0-F1
#
_entry.id   AF-A0A074MHC0-F1
#
_cell.length_a   1.000
_cell.length_b   1.000
_cell.length_c   1.000
_cell.angle_alpha   90.00
_cell.angle_beta   90.00
_cell.angle_gamma   90.00
#
_symmetry.space_group_name_H-M   'P 1'
#
loop_
_entity.id
_entity.type
_entity.pdbx_description
1 polymer ?
#
loop_
_entity_poly.entity_id
_entity_poly.type
_entity_poly.pdbx_seq_one_letter_code
_entity_poly.pdbx_strand_id
1 'polypeptide(L)' 'MNGAALAVAALIPLATGPAPQEEKALTIGLCGGGRITIPLGDGDTPERTCDPKACHAANCREKTKERPPRTRI' A
#
# COMPACT_ATOMS: atom_id res chain seq x y z
N MET A 1 19.28 35.66 -25.36
CA MET A 1 18.46 34.45 -25.09
C MET A 1 17.24 34.54 -25.99
N ASN A 2 16.98 33.53 -26.82
CA ASN A 2 15.96 33.61 -27.87
C ASN A 2 14.58 33.22 -27.30
N GLY A 3 13.72 34.20 -27.03
CA GLY A 3 12.45 34.00 -26.31
C GLY A 3 11.48 33.03 -27.02
N ALA A 4 11.53 32.97 -28.34
CA ALA A 4 10.75 32.01 -29.12
C ALA A 4 11.11 30.54 -28.81
N ALA A 5 12.40 30.25 -28.57
CA ALA A 5 12.84 28.91 -28.22
C ALA A 5 12.30 28.47 -26.85
N LEU A 6 12.21 29.40 -25.90
CA LEU A 6 11.65 29.14 -24.57
C LEU A 6 10.13 28.89 -24.64
N ALA A 7 9.42 29.61 -25.51
CA ALA A 7 7.98 29.42 -25.72
C ALA A 7 7.67 28.02 -26.27
N VAL A 8 8.49 27.52 -27.20
CA VAL A 8 8.34 26.15 -27.74
C VAL A 8 8.70 25.11 -26.69
N ALA A 9 9.77 25.32 -25.92
CA ALA A 9 10.17 24.39 -24.85
C ALA A 9 9.10 24.23 -23.76
N ALA A 10 8.33 25.27 -23.48
CA ALA A 10 7.24 25.23 -22.50
C ALA A 10 6.09 24.28 -22.89
N LEU A 11 5.96 23.91 -24.17
CA LEU A 11 4.92 23.01 -24.67
C LEU A 11 5.30 21.52 -24.57
N ILE A 12 6.56 21.20 -24.27
CA ILE A 12 7.06 19.82 -24.21
C ILE A 12 6.24 18.94 -23.25
N PRO A 13 5.92 19.37 -22.00
CA PRO A 13 5.16 18.51 -21.07
C PRO A 13 3.75 18.15 -21.56
N LEU A 14 3.13 19.00 -22.37
CA LEU A 14 1.82 18.71 -22.97
C LEU A 14 1.92 17.67 -24.09
N ALA A 15 3.01 17.69 -24.86
CA ALA A 15 3.23 16.76 -25.96
C ALA A 15 3.68 15.36 -25.49
N THR A 16 4.39 15.28 -24.36
CA THR A 16 4.93 14.01 -23.84
C THR A 16 3.92 13.22 -23.00
N GLY A 17 2.79 13.82 -22.64
CA GLY A 17 1.79 13.20 -21.76
C GLY A 17 2.25 13.14 -20.29
N PRO A 18 1.44 12.56 -19.41
CA PRO A 18 1.76 12.45 -17.99
C PRO A 18 3.07 11.68 -17.80
N ALA A 19 3.93 12.20 -16.92
CA ALA A 19 5.13 11.48 -16.52
C ALA A 19 4.76 10.09 -15.96
N PRO A 20 5.61 9.07 -16.16
CA PRO A 20 5.40 7.77 -15.52
C PRO A 20 5.24 7.98 -14.01
N GLN A 21 4.15 7.45 -13.45
CA GLN A 21 3.91 7.53 -12.02
C GLN A 21 4.80 6.51 -11.30
N GLU A 22 5.38 6.94 -10.18
CA GLU A 22 6.07 6.03 -9.25
C GLU A 22 5.08 4.96 -8.77
N GLU A 23 5.52 3.70 -8.81
CA GLU A 23 4.73 2.57 -8.34
C GLU A 23 4.39 2.77 -6.85
N LYS A 24 3.11 2.76 -6.51
CA LYS A 24 2.69 2.89 -5.12
C LYS A 24 3.02 1.59 -4.41
N ALA A 25 3.93 1.62 -3.44
CA ALA A 25 4.29 0.44 -2.66
C ALA A 25 4.30 0.75 -1.16
N LEU A 26 3.73 -0.15 -0.37
CA LEU A 26 3.84 -0.10 1.09
C LEU A 26 5.09 -0.88 1.50
N THR A 27 6.09 -0.18 2.04
CA THR A 27 7.28 -0.83 2.58
C THR A 27 7.29 -0.75 4.10
N ILE A 28 7.38 -1.90 4.77
CA ILE A 28 7.43 -1.98 6.24
C ILE A 28 8.62 -2.80 6.73
N GLY A 29 9.17 -2.39 7.88
CA GLY A 29 10.25 -3.11 8.56
C GLY A 29 9.71 -4.24 9.43
N LEU A 30 10.43 -5.36 9.49
CA LEU A 30 10.11 -6.50 10.34
C LEU A 30 10.91 -6.45 11.64
N CYS A 31 10.31 -6.88 12.76
CA CYS A 31 10.94 -6.85 14.08
C CYS A 31 12.24 -7.67 14.20
N GLY A 32 12.44 -8.66 13.31
CA GLY A 32 13.65 -9.50 13.26
C GLY A 32 14.76 -8.96 12.34
N GLY A 33 14.62 -7.76 11.79
CA GLY A 33 15.48 -7.25 10.73
C GLY A 33 15.03 -7.78 9.37
N GLY A 34 14.82 -6.86 8.44
CA GLY A 34 14.25 -7.14 7.12
C GLY A 34 13.17 -6.14 6.76
N ARG A 35 12.85 -6.06 5.47
CA ARG A 35 11.78 -5.22 4.93
C ARG A 35 10.96 -6.04 3.97
N ILE A 36 9.65 -5.80 3.98
CA ILE A 36 8.76 -6.30 2.93
C ILE A 36 8.18 -5.12 2.16
N THR A 37 8.02 -5.31 0.85
CA THR A 37 7.45 -4.33 -0.07
C THR A 37 6.20 -4.96 -0.67
N ILE A 38 5.07 -4.29 -0.47
CA ILE A 38 3.76 -4.70 -0.98
C ILE A 38 3.38 -3.71 -2.08
N PRO A 39 3.37 -4.11 -3.36
CA PRO A 39 2.88 -3.25 -4.43
C PRO A 39 1.39 -2.99 -4.22
N LEU A 40 0.99 -1.73 -4.32
CA LEU A 40 -0.39 -1.27 -4.23
C LEU A 40 -0.88 -1.09 -5.67
N GLY A 41 -1.83 -1.94 -6.08
CA GLY A 41 -2.45 -1.83 -7.40
C GLY A 41 -3.29 -0.56 -7.55
N ASP A 42 -3.66 -0.24 -8.80
CA ASP A 42 -4.27 1.04 -9.20
C ASP A 42 -5.76 1.23 -8.85
N GLY A 43 -6.29 0.43 -7.91
CA GLY A 43 -7.64 0.65 -7.36
C GLY A 43 -8.71 -0.34 -7.80
N ASP A 44 -8.36 -1.40 -8.54
CA ASP A 44 -9.26 -2.54 -8.68
C ASP A 44 -9.28 -3.33 -7.37
N THR A 45 -10.17 -2.93 -6.46
CA THR A 45 -10.55 -3.79 -5.34
C THR A 45 -11.27 -5.00 -5.93
N PRO A 46 -10.70 -6.22 -5.85
CA PRO A 46 -11.43 -7.40 -6.28
C PRO A 46 -12.72 -7.49 -5.48
N GLU A 47 -13.83 -7.82 -6.13
CA GLU A 47 -15.11 -8.06 -5.47
C GLU A 47 -14.89 -9.06 -4.34
N ARG A 48 -14.92 -8.56 -3.10
CA ARG A 48 -14.74 -9.40 -1.93
C ARG A 48 -16.06 -10.13 -1.75
N THR A 49 -16.10 -11.42 -2.06
CA THR A 49 -17.10 -12.32 -1.48
C THR A 49 -16.82 -12.39 0.01
N CYS A 50 -17.31 -11.40 0.74
CA CYS A 50 -17.35 -11.42 2.18
C CYS A 50 -18.27 -12.57 2.58
N ASP A 51 -17.71 -13.78 2.71
CA ASP A 51 -18.43 -14.87 3.35
C ASP A 51 -18.63 -14.44 4.82
N PRO A 52 -19.87 -14.19 5.27
CA PRO A 52 -20.12 -13.70 6.62
C PRO A 52 -19.54 -14.64 7.68
N LYS A 53 -19.40 -15.94 7.36
CA LYS A 53 -18.82 -16.95 8.25
C LYS A 53 -17.32 -16.71 8.48
N ALA A 54 -16.60 -16.17 7.49
CA ALA A 54 -15.15 -15.96 7.58
C ALA A 54 -14.78 -14.78 8.50
N CYS A 55 -15.54 -13.67 8.45
CA CYS A 55 -15.29 -12.52 9.32
C CYS A 55 -15.70 -12.77 10.78
N HIS A 56 -16.74 -13.59 11.02
CA HIS A 56 -17.15 -13.97 12.38
C HIS A 56 -16.21 -14.98 13.07
N ALA A 57 -15.37 -15.71 12.31
CA ALA A 57 -14.42 -16.66 12.87
C ALA A 57 -13.29 -16.01 13.71
N ALA A 58 -13.07 -14.70 13.59
CA ALA A 58 -12.10 -13.96 14.41
C ALA A 58 -12.39 -14.07 15.92
N ASN A 59 -13.66 -14.19 16.31
CA ASN A 59 -14.07 -14.34 17.71
C ASN A 59 -14.40 -15.80 18.10
N CYS A 60 -14.41 -16.73 17.14
CA CYS A 60 -14.66 -18.15 17.35
C CYS A 60 -13.39 -19.00 17.43
N ARG A 61 -12.19 -18.40 17.35
CA ARG A 61 -10.94 -19.12 17.67
C ARG A 61 -10.95 -19.54 19.13
N GLU A 62 -10.68 -20.82 19.37
CA GLU A 62 -10.54 -21.38 20.70
C GLU A 62 -9.42 -20.65 21.45
N LYS A 63 -9.79 -19.95 22.52
CA LYS A 63 -8.82 -19.27 23.38
C LYS A 63 -8.12 -20.35 24.18
N THR A 64 -6.86 -20.63 23.84
CA THR A 64 -6.00 -21.47 24.69
C THR A 64 -6.08 -20.94 26.13
N LYS A 65 -6.43 -21.81 27.08
CA LYS A 65 -6.79 -21.43 28.47
C LYS A 65 -5.63 -20.88 29.31
N GLU A 66 -4.48 -20.63 28.71
CA GLU A 66 -3.30 -20.18 29.44
C GLU A 66 -3.04 -18.71 29.12
N ARG A 67 -3.74 -17.84 29.84
CA ARG A 67 -3.29 -16.46 30.02
C ARG A 67 -2.18 -16.48 31.08
N PRO A 68 -0.89 -16.31 30.75
CA PRO A 68 0.12 -16.11 31.78
C PRO A 68 -0.21 -14.84 32.57
N PRO A 69 0.04 -14.82 33.89
CA PRO A 69 -0.25 -13.66 34.72
C PRO A 69 0.49 -12.44 34.16
N ARG A 70 -0.24 -11.33 33.96
CA ARG A 70 0.38 -10.05 33.63
C ARG A 70 1.03 -9.51 34.90
N THR A 71 2.28 -9.84 35.15
CA THR A 71 3.11 -9.12 36.12
C THR A 71 3.36 -7.73 35.54
N ARG A 72 2.80 -6.68 36.16
CA ARG A 72 3.28 -5.31 35.93
C ARG A 72 4.63 -5.23 36.61
N ILE A 73 5.66 -4.93 35.84
CA ILE A 73 6.95 -4.41 36.31
C ILE A 73 6.87 -2.89 36.23
#